data_AF-A0A846NCM3-F1
#
_entry.id   AF-A0A846NCM3-F1
#
_cell.length_a   1.000
_cell.length_b   1.000
_cell.length_c   1.000
_cell.angle_alpha   90.00
_cell.angle_beta   90.00
_cell.angle_gamma   90.00
#
_symmetry.space_group_name_H-M   'P 1'
#
loop_
_entity.id
_entity.type
_entity.pdbx_description
1 polymer ?
#
loop_
_entity_poly.entity_id
_entity_poly.type
_entity_poly.pdbx_seq_one_letter_code
_entity_poly.pdbx_strand_id
1 'polypeptide(L)'
;SSMTVDSIIKEILTSRRDLTREEVLRMIEEKVKSAKGFFTDEAAARIVSSELGIKTAQKQLAEILIRNLVSGLNDVTVTGRVISVSPSKGFTRSDGTEGFVKRMQIADKSGLMKTTLWDGKAKEADNLDIRSGQILRLSHGYVREGLGGMIELNLGTHGEVAILPEEKRNEYPSLENFLERIGEITEKDRSVNVLGVVRKVSPESRFKRKDGSEGKVKSILLRDFTGEMRVVFWNNKADEIKDLKRGDY
;
A
#
# COMPACT_ATOMS: atom_id res chain seq x y z
N SER A 1 -7.24 6.44 25.40
CA SER A 1 -8.34 7.28 25.87
C SER A 1 -9.13 7.83 24.69
N SER A 2 -10.47 7.81 24.78
CA SER A 2 -11.37 8.53 23.87
C SER A 2 -11.16 10.04 24.05
N MET A 3 -11.28 10.82 22.98
CA MET A 3 -11.31 12.28 23.09
C MET A 3 -12.68 12.68 23.61
N THR A 4 -12.73 13.47 24.68
CA THR A 4 -13.98 13.99 25.21
C THR A 4 -14.48 15.15 24.36
N VAL A 5 -15.78 15.44 24.40
CA VAL A 5 -16.39 16.60 23.71
C VAL A 5 -15.63 17.90 24.03
N ASP A 6 -15.23 18.09 25.29
CA ASP A 6 -14.44 19.24 25.73
C ASP A 6 -13.06 19.36 25.04
N SER A 7 -12.39 18.24 24.78
CA SER A 7 -11.10 18.27 24.07
C SER A 7 -11.27 18.70 22.61
N ILE A 8 -12.36 18.30 21.96
CA ILE A 8 -12.68 18.68 20.58
C ILE A 8 -13.00 20.17 20.51
N ILE A 9 -13.83 20.67 21.44
CA ILE A 9 -14.15 22.10 21.54
C ILE A 9 -12.87 22.93 21.73
N LYS A 10 -11.95 22.48 22.60
CA LYS A 10 -10.69 23.18 22.82
C LYS A 10 -9.81 23.23 21.55
N GLU A 11 -9.76 22.15 20.79
CA GLU A 11 -9.02 22.08 19.52
C GLU A 11 -9.63 23.02 18.47
N ILE A 12 -10.96 23.08 18.40
CA ILE A 12 -11.68 24.01 17.53
C ILE A 12 -11.33 25.46 17.85
N LEU A 13 -11.46 25.87 19.11
CA LEU A 13 -11.18 27.25 19.52
C LEU A 13 -9.70 27.64 19.36
N THR A 14 -8.80 26.67 19.43
CA THR A 14 -7.36 26.92 19.18
C THR A 14 -7.09 27.22 17.71
N SER A 15 -7.77 26.52 16.80
CA SER A 15 -7.58 26.61 15.35
C SER A 15 -8.42 27.72 14.70
N ARG A 16 -9.62 27.96 15.23
CA ARG A 16 -10.60 28.95 14.76
C ARG A 16 -10.83 30.00 15.84
N ARG A 17 -9.88 30.93 15.94
CA ARG A 17 -9.91 32.04 16.91
C ARG A 17 -11.02 33.06 16.66
N ASP A 18 -11.67 32.96 15.50
CA ASP A 18 -12.87 33.70 15.12
C ASP A 18 -14.15 33.16 15.78
N LEU A 19 -14.10 32.00 16.43
CA LEU A 19 -15.24 31.37 17.08
C LEU A 19 -15.14 31.41 18.61
N THR A 20 -16.29 31.54 19.25
CA THR A 20 -16.48 31.43 20.69
C THR A 20 -16.91 30.03 21.11
N ARG A 21 -16.76 29.68 22.39
CA ARG A 21 -17.16 28.38 22.92
C ARG A 21 -18.66 28.14 22.75
N GLU A 22 -19.45 29.16 22.99
CA GLU A 22 -20.91 29.15 22.86
C GLU A 22 -21.35 28.89 21.42
N GLU A 23 -20.66 29.46 20.43
CA GLU A 23 -20.93 29.21 19.01
C GLU A 23 -20.62 27.75 18.63
N VAL A 24 -19.49 27.22 19.08
CA VAL A 24 -19.12 25.82 18.82
C VAL A 24 -20.13 24.86 19.46
N LEU A 25 -20.56 25.11 20.70
CA LEU A 25 -21.59 24.30 21.36
C LEU A 25 -22.92 24.32 20.60
N ARG A 26 -23.32 25.49 20.09
CA ARG A 26 -24.54 25.62 19.28
C ARG A 26 -24.47 24.79 18.01
N MET A 27 -23.33 24.82 17.30
CA MET A 27 -23.12 23.99 16.11
C MET A 27 -23.23 22.49 16.43
N ILE A 28 -22.70 22.06 17.59
CA ILE A 28 -22.78 20.66 18.04
C ILE A 28 -24.23 20.28 18.32
N GLU A 29 -24.97 21.09 19.07
CA GLU A 29 -26.38 20.84 19.37
C GLU A 29 -27.25 20.76 18.11
N GLU A 30 -27.02 21.66 17.14
CA GLU A 30 -27.70 21.63 15.84
C GLU A 30 -27.41 20.32 15.10
N LYS A 31 -26.19 19.80 15.19
CA LYS A 31 -25.83 18.51 14.60
C LYS A 31 -26.52 17.34 15.29
N VAL A 32 -26.60 17.33 16.61
CA VAL A 32 -27.34 16.31 17.37
C VAL A 32 -28.83 16.32 16.99
N LYS A 33 -29.44 17.51 16.90
CA LYS A 33 -30.86 17.69 16.55
C LYS A 33 -31.18 17.26 15.11
N SER A 34 -30.34 17.66 14.15
CA SER A 34 -30.54 17.34 12.72
C SER A 34 -30.49 15.85 12.41
N ALA A 35 -29.83 15.05 13.26
CA ALA A 35 -29.70 13.61 13.08
C ALA A 35 -30.80 12.78 13.74
N LYS A 36 -31.93 13.38 14.14
CA LYS A 36 -33.10 12.68 14.72
C LYS A 36 -32.75 11.65 15.82
N GLY A 37 -31.75 11.94 16.64
CA GLY A 37 -31.34 11.09 17.77
C GLY A 37 -30.29 10.00 17.48
N PHE A 38 -29.69 9.99 16.29
CA PHE A 38 -28.63 9.02 15.95
C PHE A 38 -27.20 9.46 16.28
N PHE A 39 -26.98 10.70 16.72
CA PHE A 39 -25.65 11.17 17.12
C PHE A 39 -25.50 11.30 18.64
N THR A 40 -24.37 10.80 19.14
CA THR A 40 -23.84 11.20 20.45
C THR A 40 -23.20 12.57 20.35
N ASP A 41 -23.08 13.30 21.47
CA ASP A 41 -22.42 14.61 21.50
C ASP A 41 -20.98 14.55 20.98
N GLU A 42 -20.26 13.45 21.20
CA GLU A 42 -18.91 13.24 20.68
C GLU A 42 -18.91 13.10 19.14
N ALA A 43 -19.86 12.36 18.57
CA ALA A 43 -19.98 12.22 17.12
C ALA A 43 -20.33 13.56 16.46
N ALA A 44 -21.28 14.30 17.06
CA ALA A 44 -21.64 15.65 16.62
C ALA A 44 -20.44 16.62 16.67
N ALA A 45 -19.67 16.61 17.77
CA ALA A 45 -18.48 17.43 17.91
C ALA A 45 -17.41 17.14 16.84
N ARG A 46 -17.21 15.87 16.49
CA ARG A 46 -16.27 15.47 15.42
C ARG A 46 -16.72 15.96 14.05
N ILE A 47 -18.02 15.92 13.75
CA ILE A 47 -18.54 16.42 12.47
C ILE A 47 -18.35 17.93 12.37
N VAL A 48 -18.66 18.68 13.42
CA VAL A 48 -18.43 20.14 13.47
C VAL A 48 -16.95 20.47 13.26
N SER A 49 -16.04 19.75 13.94
CA SER A 49 -14.59 19.91 13.74
C SER A 49 -14.20 19.70 12.26
N SER A 50 -14.72 18.65 11.63
CA SER A 50 -14.43 18.34 10.23
C SER A 50 -14.98 19.40 9.27
N GLU A 51 -16.20 19.90 9.49
CA GLU A 51 -16.83 20.94 8.66
C GLU A 51 -16.10 22.28 8.74
N LEU A 52 -15.51 22.57 9.90
CA LEU A 52 -14.67 23.75 10.12
C LEU A 52 -13.27 23.63 9.51
N GLY A 53 -12.98 22.54 8.79
CA GLY A 53 -11.68 22.28 8.17
C GLY A 53 -10.59 21.94 9.18
N ILE A 54 -10.95 21.68 10.43
CA ILE A 54 -10.01 21.26 11.46
C ILE A 54 -9.80 19.78 11.25
N LYS A 55 -8.66 19.47 10.65
CA LYS A 55 -8.10 18.13 10.70
C LYS A 55 -7.83 17.86 12.17
N THR A 56 -8.81 17.28 12.86
CA THR A 56 -8.62 16.69 14.18
C THR A 56 -7.30 15.93 14.07
N ALA A 57 -6.41 16.09 15.04
CA ALA A 57 -5.37 15.11 15.24
C ALA A 57 -6.09 13.79 15.55
N GLN A 58 -6.58 13.12 14.49
CA GLN A 58 -7.01 11.73 14.49
C GLN A 58 -5.86 11.06 15.18
N LYS A 59 -6.09 10.71 16.45
CA LYS A 59 -5.15 10.13 17.38
C LYS A 59 -4.20 9.32 16.54
N GLN A 60 -3.00 9.84 16.27
CA GLN A 60 -2.11 9.23 15.29
C GLN A 60 -2.00 7.80 15.77
N LEU A 61 -2.65 6.87 15.05
CA LEU A 61 -2.63 5.48 15.44
C LEU A 61 -1.16 5.16 15.56
N ALA A 62 -0.74 4.75 16.75
CA ALA A 62 0.67 4.57 17.04
C ALA A 62 1.20 3.61 15.98
N GLU A 63 2.07 4.12 15.10
CA GLU A 63 2.58 3.34 14.00
C GLU A 63 3.36 2.17 14.58
N ILE A 64 3.01 0.95 14.14
CA ILE A 64 3.68 -0.26 14.58
C ILE A 64 4.77 -0.58 13.58
N LEU A 65 6.00 -0.76 14.08
CA LEU A 65 7.11 -1.23 13.27
C LEU A 65 6.81 -2.63 12.72
N ILE A 66 7.22 -2.89 11.48
CA ILE A 66 6.98 -4.16 10.79
C ILE A 66 7.41 -5.36 11.64
N ARG A 67 8.58 -5.31 12.29
CA ARG A 67 9.09 -6.41 13.13
C ARG A 67 8.21 -6.73 14.34
N ASN A 68 7.37 -5.80 14.77
CA ASN A 68 6.51 -5.94 15.95
C ASN A 68 5.12 -6.45 15.58
N LEU A 69 4.83 -6.67 14.30
CA LEU A 69 3.56 -7.21 13.85
C LEU A 69 3.53 -8.72 14.10
N VAL A 70 2.41 -9.19 14.62
CA VAL A 70 2.15 -10.62 14.86
C VAL A 70 0.79 -10.99 14.28
N SER A 71 0.62 -12.26 13.93
CA SER A 71 -0.66 -12.77 13.41
C SER A 71 -1.79 -12.51 14.42
N GLY A 72 -2.96 -12.10 13.92
CA GLY A 72 -4.13 -11.83 14.73
C GLY A 72 -4.27 -10.38 15.19
N LEU A 73 -3.26 -9.52 15.01
CA LEU A 73 -3.42 -8.08 15.22
C LEU A 73 -4.44 -7.51 14.23
N ASN A 74 -5.34 -6.66 14.73
CA ASN A 74 -6.32 -5.91 13.94
C ASN A 74 -6.14 -4.42 14.21
N ASP A 75 -6.67 -3.60 13.32
CA ASP A 75 -6.63 -2.13 13.42
C ASP A 75 -5.21 -1.57 13.58
N VAL A 76 -4.27 -2.09 12.77
CA VAL A 76 -2.87 -1.67 12.78
C VAL A 76 -2.61 -0.59 11.74
N THR A 77 -1.72 0.35 12.09
CA THR A 77 -1.16 1.32 11.15
C THR A 77 0.32 1.05 10.94
N VAL A 78 0.74 0.94 9.68
CA VAL A 78 2.12 0.71 9.27
C VAL A 78 2.48 1.72 8.20
N THR A 79 3.65 2.33 8.32
CA THR A 79 4.21 3.20 7.28
C THR A 79 5.49 2.57 6.73
N GLY A 80 5.64 2.55 5.41
CA GLY A 80 6.79 1.94 4.77
C GLY A 80 6.98 2.36 3.32
N ARG A 81 8.20 2.18 2.82
CA ARG A 81 8.51 2.35 1.39
C ARG A 81 8.02 1.14 0.61
N VAL A 82 7.32 1.36 -0.50
CA VAL A 82 6.97 0.32 -1.46
C VAL A 82 8.25 -0.18 -2.14
N ILE A 83 8.58 -1.45 -1.92
CA ILE A 83 9.73 -2.10 -2.55
C ILE A 83 9.34 -2.66 -3.91
N SER A 84 8.22 -3.39 -3.95
CA SER A 84 7.68 -3.98 -5.17
C SER A 84 6.16 -3.89 -5.15
N VAL A 85 5.54 -3.79 -6.33
CA VAL A 85 4.08 -3.76 -6.49
C VAL A 85 3.70 -4.57 -7.71
N SER A 86 2.71 -5.45 -7.55
CA SER A 86 2.15 -6.25 -8.63
C SER A 86 0.92 -5.58 -9.23
N PRO A 87 0.58 -5.84 -10.51
CA PRO A 87 -0.71 -5.47 -11.07
C PRO A 87 -1.85 -6.03 -10.24
N SER A 88 -2.99 -5.32 -10.20
CA SER A 88 -4.20 -5.84 -9.60
C SER A 88 -4.72 -7.05 -10.38
N LYS A 89 -5.32 -8.00 -9.66
CA LYS A 89 -5.86 -9.24 -10.22
C LYS A 89 -7.29 -9.44 -9.75
N GLY A 90 -8.20 -9.64 -10.70
CA GLY A 90 -9.56 -10.08 -10.43
C GLY A 90 -9.62 -11.58 -10.10
N PHE A 91 -10.57 -11.97 -9.26
CA PHE A 91 -10.89 -13.36 -8.94
C PHE A 91 -12.39 -13.52 -8.67
N THR A 92 -12.90 -14.73 -8.85
CA THR A 92 -14.30 -15.07 -8.50
C THR A 92 -14.32 -15.71 -7.12
N ARG A 93 -15.17 -15.21 -6.22
CA ARG A 93 -15.41 -15.79 -4.90
C ARG A 93 -16.27 -17.04 -4.98
N SER A 94 -16.33 -17.80 -3.89
CA SER A 94 -17.18 -18.99 -3.77
C SER A 94 -18.68 -18.68 -3.92
N ASP A 95 -19.10 -17.45 -3.58
CA ASP A 95 -20.47 -16.95 -3.75
C ASP A 95 -20.76 -16.42 -5.17
N GLY A 96 -19.79 -16.53 -6.09
CA GLY A 96 -19.90 -16.05 -7.47
C GLY A 96 -19.61 -14.57 -7.66
N THR A 97 -19.40 -13.79 -6.58
CA THR A 97 -19.07 -12.36 -6.69
C THR A 97 -17.63 -12.15 -7.16
N GLU A 98 -17.37 -11.03 -7.82
CA GLU A 98 -16.00 -10.65 -8.22
C GLU A 98 -15.25 -9.96 -7.08
N GLY A 99 -14.02 -10.41 -6.83
CA GLY A 99 -13.07 -9.78 -5.93
C GLY A 99 -11.85 -9.28 -6.68
N PHE A 100 -11.17 -8.30 -6.08
CA PHE A 100 -9.92 -7.76 -6.62
C PHE A 100 -8.83 -7.81 -5.56
N VAL A 101 -7.60 -8.05 -5.99
CA VAL A 101 -6.45 -8.06 -5.09
C VAL A 101 -5.27 -7.34 -5.73
N LYS A 102 -4.61 -6.48 -4.96
CA LYS A 102 -3.33 -5.88 -5.33
C LYS A 102 -2.31 -6.20 -4.25
N ARG A 103 -1.15 -6.74 -4.66
CA ARG A 103 -0.09 -7.17 -3.74
C ARG A 103 1.13 -6.27 -3.89
N MET A 104 1.77 -5.99 -2.77
CA MET A 104 3.01 -5.23 -2.72
C MET A 104 3.89 -5.73 -1.57
N GLN A 105 5.15 -5.33 -1.59
CA GLN A 105 6.04 -5.42 -0.44
C GLN A 105 6.36 -4.01 0.03
N ILE A 106 6.22 -3.77 1.34
CA ILE A 106 6.63 -2.52 1.97
C ILE A 106 7.74 -2.78 2.97
N ALA A 107 8.62 -1.80 3.17
CA ALA A 107 9.67 -1.88 4.17
C ALA A 107 9.76 -0.62 5.03
N ASP A 108 10.06 -0.83 6.30
CA ASP A 108 10.48 0.20 7.24
C ASP A 108 11.88 -0.12 7.75
N LYS A 109 12.38 0.67 8.71
CA LYS A 109 13.70 0.45 9.33
C LYS A 109 13.83 -0.89 10.08
N SER A 110 12.74 -1.61 10.28
CA SER A 110 12.66 -2.80 11.11
C SER A 110 12.49 -4.09 10.31
N GLY A 111 11.98 -4.02 9.07
CA GLY A 111 11.85 -5.19 8.22
C GLY A 111 11.07 -4.96 6.94
N LEU A 112 10.83 -6.06 6.23
CA LEU A 112 10.06 -6.15 4.99
C LEU A 112 8.76 -6.91 5.27
N MET A 113 7.64 -6.41 4.76
CA MET A 113 6.31 -6.99 4.95
C MET A 113 5.63 -7.19 3.59
N LYS A 114 5.00 -8.35 3.41
CA LYS A 114 4.04 -8.54 2.32
C LYS A 114 2.73 -7.85 2.69
N THR A 115 2.18 -7.12 1.73
CA THR A 115 0.94 -6.39 1.92
C THR A 115 -0.04 -6.66 0.81
N THR A 116 -1.27 -6.95 1.20
CA THR A 116 -2.38 -7.28 0.30
C THR A 116 -3.51 -6.29 0.48
N LEU A 117 -3.83 -5.56 -0.59
CA LEU A 117 -4.99 -4.68 -0.67
C LEU A 117 -6.14 -5.43 -1.33
N TRP A 118 -7.29 -5.44 -0.67
CA TRP A 118 -8.48 -6.15 -1.14
C TRP A 118 -9.51 -5.20 -1.73
N ASP A 119 -10.17 -5.66 -2.79
CA ASP A 119 -11.37 -5.09 -3.38
C ASP A 119 -11.26 -3.59 -3.69
N GLY A 120 -12.05 -2.76 -2.99
CA GLY A 120 -12.02 -1.31 -3.15
C GLY A 120 -10.62 -0.73 -2.96
N LYS A 121 -9.83 -1.29 -2.03
CA LYS A 121 -8.45 -0.83 -1.77
C LYS A 121 -7.49 -1.19 -2.89
N ALA A 122 -7.71 -2.32 -3.57
CA ALA A 122 -6.92 -2.67 -4.75
C ALA A 122 -7.15 -1.66 -5.88
N LYS A 123 -8.42 -1.30 -6.14
CA LYS A 123 -8.80 -0.32 -7.15
C LYS A 123 -8.34 1.10 -6.78
N GLU A 124 -8.46 1.48 -5.50
CA GLU A 124 -7.95 2.75 -4.98
C GLU A 124 -6.44 2.89 -5.22
N ALA A 125 -5.67 1.83 -4.96
CA ALA A 125 -4.24 1.80 -5.22
C ALA A 125 -3.86 1.79 -6.71
N ASP A 126 -4.74 1.37 -7.62
CA ASP A 126 -4.56 1.58 -9.06
C ASP A 126 -4.81 3.05 -9.43
N ASN A 127 -5.88 3.65 -8.90
CA ASN A 127 -6.22 5.05 -9.15
C ASN A 127 -5.18 6.04 -8.59
N LEU A 128 -4.59 5.72 -7.44
CA LEU A 128 -3.49 6.47 -6.83
C LEU A 128 -2.14 6.25 -7.53
N ASP A 129 -2.08 5.36 -8.53
CA ASP A 129 -0.88 5.04 -9.28
C ASP A 129 0.29 4.67 -8.35
N ILE A 130 0.03 3.72 -7.44
CA ILE A 130 1.02 3.27 -6.47
C ILE A 130 2.16 2.54 -7.19
N ARG A 131 3.39 3.02 -6.97
CA ARG A 131 4.64 2.58 -7.60
C ARG A 131 5.73 2.28 -6.57
N SER A 132 6.72 1.51 -6.99
CA SER A 132 7.94 1.29 -6.19
C SER A 132 8.63 2.62 -5.85
N GLY A 133 9.18 2.70 -4.64
CA GLY A 133 9.87 3.88 -4.11
C GLY A 133 9.00 4.87 -3.33
N GLN A 134 7.68 4.86 -3.53
CA GLN A 134 6.77 5.72 -2.75
C GLN A 134 6.69 5.29 -1.29
N ILE A 135 6.41 6.24 -0.40
CA ILE A 135 6.17 5.97 1.02
C ILE A 135 4.65 5.91 1.23
N LEU A 136 4.15 4.80 1.76
CA LEU A 136 2.75 4.61 2.07
C LEU A 136 2.54 4.51 3.56
N ARG A 137 1.54 5.23 4.06
CA ARG A 137 0.91 4.96 5.35
C ARG A 137 -0.35 4.15 5.11
N LEU A 138 -0.41 2.98 5.72
CA LEU A 138 -1.50 2.03 5.62
C LEU A 138 -2.17 1.92 6.99
N SER A 139 -3.40 2.42 7.12
CA SER A 139 -4.14 2.42 8.39
C SER A 139 -5.25 1.39 8.41
N HIS A 140 -5.69 1.00 9.61
CA HIS A 140 -6.80 0.07 9.84
C HIS A 140 -6.60 -1.28 9.14
N GLY A 141 -5.34 -1.73 9.05
CA GLY A 141 -4.99 -3.03 8.51
C GLY A 141 -5.17 -4.15 9.53
N TYR A 142 -5.07 -5.39 9.06
CA TYR A 142 -5.08 -6.58 9.92
C TYR A 142 -3.99 -7.55 9.48
N VAL A 143 -3.39 -8.26 10.45
CA VAL A 143 -2.26 -9.15 10.23
C VAL A 143 -2.74 -10.59 10.29
N ARG A 144 -2.41 -11.37 9.25
CA ARG A 144 -2.74 -12.80 9.16
C ARG A 144 -1.53 -13.58 8.70
N GLU A 145 -1.50 -14.87 8.98
CA GLU A 145 -0.59 -15.78 8.30
C GLU A 145 -1.05 -15.96 6.85
N GLY A 146 -0.13 -15.70 5.93
CA GLY A 146 -0.26 -16.00 4.51
C GLY A 146 0.17 -17.43 4.19
N LEU A 147 0.27 -17.71 2.89
CA LEU A 147 0.73 -19.01 2.41
C LEU A 147 2.18 -19.26 2.85
N GLY A 148 2.42 -20.41 3.47
CA GLY A 148 3.74 -20.79 3.99
C GLY A 148 4.06 -20.26 5.39
N GLY A 149 3.06 -19.78 6.15
CA GLY A 149 3.23 -19.40 7.56
C GLY A 149 3.87 -18.04 7.81
N MET A 150 4.19 -17.30 6.74
CA MET A 150 4.71 -15.93 6.85
C MET A 150 3.55 -14.96 7.12
N ILE A 151 3.73 -14.05 8.07
CA ILE A 151 2.72 -13.02 8.34
C ILE A 151 2.62 -12.01 7.18
N GLU A 152 1.40 -11.55 6.91
CA GLU A 152 1.08 -10.58 5.88
C GLU A 152 0.14 -9.50 6.44
N LEU A 153 0.39 -8.25 6.05
CA LEU A 153 -0.52 -7.14 6.31
C LEU A 153 -1.63 -7.13 5.26
N ASN A 154 -2.88 -7.03 5.68
CA ASN A 154 -4.03 -6.98 4.80
C ASN A 154 -4.82 -5.70 5.04
N LEU A 155 -5.24 -5.04 3.95
CA LEU A 155 -6.14 -3.90 3.99
C LEU A 155 -7.45 -4.26 3.30
N GLY A 156 -8.52 -4.30 4.08
CA GLY A 156 -9.89 -4.51 3.62
C GLY A 156 -10.69 -3.22 3.51
N THR A 157 -12.01 -3.32 3.53
CA THR A 157 -12.95 -2.19 3.35
C THR A 157 -12.68 -0.99 4.25
N HIS A 158 -12.31 -1.22 5.51
CA HIS A 158 -12.04 -0.16 6.49
C HIS A 158 -10.62 0.39 6.43
N GLY A 159 -9.73 -0.22 5.63
CA GLY A 159 -8.35 0.22 5.48
C GLY A 159 -8.25 1.60 4.83
N GLU A 160 -7.16 2.32 5.10
CA GLU A 160 -6.86 3.58 4.41
C GLU A 160 -5.45 3.55 3.84
N VAL A 161 -5.29 4.11 2.64
CA VAL A 161 -4.00 4.22 1.96
C VAL A 161 -3.68 5.70 1.77
N ALA A 162 -2.56 6.15 2.32
CA ALA A 162 -2.07 7.52 2.12
C ALA A 162 -0.65 7.48 1.57
N ILE A 163 -0.41 8.17 0.45
CA ILE A 163 0.94 8.44 -0.04
C ILE A 163 1.51 9.58 0.79
N LEU A 164 2.66 9.35 1.42
CA LEU A 164 3.35 10.38 2.18
C LEU A 164 4.22 11.25 1.27
N PRO A 165 4.46 12.52 1.65
CA PRO A 165 5.31 13.43 0.89
C PRO A 165 6.76 12.92 0.72
N GLU A 166 7.41 13.35 -0.36
CA GLU A 166 8.75 12.90 -0.75
C GLU A 166 9.83 13.25 0.30
N GLU A 167 9.63 14.29 1.10
CA GLU A 167 10.54 14.70 2.17
C GLU A 167 10.70 13.59 3.23
N LYS A 168 9.69 12.72 3.36
CA LYS A 168 9.73 11.55 4.26
C LYS A 168 10.58 10.40 3.73
N ARG A 169 11.03 10.45 2.47
CA ARG A 169 11.77 9.34 1.82
C ARG A 169 12.98 8.88 2.63
N ASN A 170 13.74 9.81 3.20
CA ASN A 170 14.97 9.51 3.94
C ASN A 170 14.72 8.90 5.34
N GLU A 171 13.46 8.85 5.80
CA GLU A 171 13.08 8.18 7.04
C GLU A 171 12.93 6.65 6.87
N TYR A 172 12.93 6.16 5.61
CA TYR A 172 12.70 4.76 5.24
C TYR A 172 13.86 4.21 4.39
N PRO A 173 14.18 2.90 4.49
CA PRO A 173 15.31 2.30 3.77
C PRO A 173 15.19 2.51 2.25
N SER A 174 16.32 2.74 1.57
CA SER A 174 16.36 2.91 0.12
C SER A 174 16.01 1.61 -0.61
N LEU A 175 15.59 1.71 -1.87
CA LEU A 175 15.34 0.52 -2.71
C LEU A 175 16.61 -0.32 -2.91
N GLU A 176 17.77 0.33 -2.91
CA GLU A 176 19.08 -0.32 -3.07
C GLU A 176 19.37 -1.35 -1.97
N ASN A 177 18.83 -1.15 -0.76
CA ASN A 177 18.98 -2.09 0.35
C ASN A 177 18.25 -3.44 0.12
N PHE A 178 17.40 -3.51 -0.91
CA PHE A 178 16.60 -4.70 -1.25
C PHE A 178 16.97 -5.28 -2.62
N LEU A 179 18.14 -4.88 -3.16
CA LEU A 179 18.69 -5.44 -4.38
C LEU A 179 19.63 -6.60 -4.05
N GLU A 180 19.38 -7.73 -4.69
CA GLU A 180 20.27 -8.88 -4.70
C GLU A 180 21.28 -8.77 -5.83
N ARG A 181 22.49 -9.25 -5.57
CA ARG A 181 23.55 -9.35 -6.57
C ARG A 181 23.28 -10.54 -7.48
N ILE A 182 23.35 -10.33 -8.80
CA ILE A 182 22.99 -11.35 -9.79
C ILE A 182 23.79 -12.63 -9.61
N GLY A 183 25.09 -12.53 -9.29
CA GLY A 183 25.97 -13.67 -9.07
C GLY A 183 25.78 -14.40 -7.74
N GLU A 184 25.00 -13.85 -6.82
CA GLU A 184 24.72 -14.44 -5.50
C GLU A 184 23.36 -15.14 -5.45
N ILE A 185 22.52 -14.97 -6.47
CA ILE A 185 21.18 -15.56 -6.56
C ILE A 185 21.26 -17.07 -6.83
N THR A 186 20.46 -17.81 -6.07
CA THR A 186 20.37 -19.28 -6.10
C THR A 186 18.93 -19.77 -6.28
N GLU A 187 18.75 -21.07 -6.47
CA GLU A 187 17.41 -21.68 -6.59
C GLU A 187 16.56 -21.58 -5.31
N LYS A 188 17.18 -21.24 -4.18
CA LYS A 188 16.46 -21.01 -2.92
C LYS A 188 15.73 -19.67 -2.94
N ASP A 189 16.19 -18.73 -3.76
CA ASP A 189 15.67 -17.38 -3.84
C ASP A 189 14.40 -17.35 -4.69
N ARG A 190 13.26 -17.33 -4.01
CA ARG A 190 11.94 -17.40 -4.65
C ARG A 190 11.52 -16.07 -5.30
N SER A 191 11.98 -14.95 -4.76
CA SER A 191 11.64 -13.60 -5.22
C SER A 191 12.77 -12.67 -4.84
N VAL A 192 13.28 -11.94 -5.82
CA VAL A 192 14.44 -11.04 -5.68
C VAL A 192 14.19 -9.76 -6.46
N ASN A 193 14.76 -8.65 -6.01
CA ASN A 193 14.90 -7.46 -6.84
C ASN A 193 16.34 -7.39 -7.31
N VAL A 194 16.56 -7.07 -8.58
CA VAL A 194 17.90 -6.99 -9.16
C VAL A 194 18.00 -5.70 -9.96
N LEU A 195 19.22 -5.18 -10.08
CA LEU A 195 19.56 -4.08 -10.96
C LEU A 195 20.72 -4.54 -11.84
N GLY A 196 20.64 -4.28 -13.14
CA GLY A 196 21.70 -4.67 -14.06
C GLY A 196 21.50 -4.05 -15.44
N VAL A 197 22.51 -4.17 -16.28
CA VAL A 197 22.50 -3.67 -17.64
C VAL A 197 22.06 -4.79 -18.58
N VAL A 198 21.16 -4.46 -19.52
CA VAL A 198 20.71 -5.36 -20.57
C VAL A 198 21.87 -5.64 -21.53
N ARG A 199 22.40 -6.87 -21.51
CA ARG A 199 23.45 -7.33 -22.41
C ARG A 199 22.92 -7.79 -23.76
N LYS A 200 21.74 -8.42 -23.75
CA LYS A 200 21.11 -8.96 -24.94
C LYS A 200 19.60 -8.94 -24.77
N VAL A 201 18.90 -8.61 -25.86
CA VAL A 201 17.45 -8.78 -25.99
C VAL A 201 17.21 -9.90 -26.98
N SER A 202 16.49 -10.94 -26.56
CA SER A 202 16.13 -12.05 -27.44
C SER A 202 14.88 -11.72 -28.25
N PRO A 203 14.73 -12.30 -29.46
CA PRO A 203 13.49 -12.19 -30.22
C PRO A 203 12.29 -12.68 -29.43
N GLU A 204 11.12 -12.12 -29.72
CA GLU A 204 9.85 -12.63 -29.22
C GLU A 204 9.56 -14.01 -29.81
N SER A 205 8.99 -14.91 -29.02
CA SER A 205 8.48 -16.20 -29.46
C SER A 205 7.02 -16.38 -29.05
N ARG A 206 6.24 -17.07 -29.88
CA ARG A 206 4.83 -17.39 -29.64
C ARG A 206 4.61 -18.89 -29.53
N PHE A 207 3.63 -19.30 -28.74
CA PHE A 207 3.30 -20.70 -28.52
C PHE A 207 1.80 -20.91 -28.34
N LYS A 208 1.27 -22.07 -28.73
CA LYS A 208 -0.13 -22.44 -28.47
C LYS A 208 -0.27 -23.12 -27.11
N ARG A 209 -1.28 -22.74 -26.34
CA ARG A 209 -1.67 -23.40 -25.09
C ARG A 209 -2.61 -24.57 -25.35
N LYS A 210 -2.80 -25.42 -24.33
CA LYS A 210 -3.70 -26.58 -24.38
C LYS A 210 -5.17 -26.20 -24.64
N ASP A 211 -5.57 -25.00 -24.22
CA ASP A 211 -6.91 -24.44 -24.44
C ASP A 211 -7.08 -23.78 -25.81
N GLY A 212 -6.06 -23.85 -26.69
CA GLY A 212 -6.07 -23.24 -28.02
C GLY A 212 -5.68 -21.75 -28.04
N SER A 213 -5.56 -21.09 -26.89
CA SER A 213 -5.10 -19.70 -26.81
C SER A 213 -3.61 -19.57 -27.15
N GLU A 214 -3.19 -18.40 -27.63
CA GLU A 214 -1.77 -18.11 -27.92
C GLU A 214 -1.10 -17.44 -26.71
N GLY A 215 0.13 -17.86 -26.42
CA GLY A 215 1.02 -17.24 -25.45
C GLY A 215 2.25 -16.64 -26.12
N LYS A 216 2.88 -15.69 -25.42
CA LYS A 216 4.04 -14.94 -25.90
C LYS A 216 5.15 -14.97 -24.85
N VAL A 217 6.39 -15.01 -25.29
CA VAL A 217 7.57 -14.93 -24.42
C VAL A 217 8.66 -14.08 -25.05
N LYS A 218 9.32 -13.25 -24.25
CA LYS A 218 10.53 -12.51 -24.62
C LYS A 218 11.52 -12.62 -23.46
N SER A 219 12.81 -12.61 -23.74
CA SER A 219 13.81 -12.72 -22.67
C SER A 219 15.00 -11.81 -22.91
N ILE A 220 15.61 -11.37 -21.83
CA ILE A 220 16.85 -10.60 -21.85
C ILE A 220 17.94 -11.34 -21.09
N LEU A 221 19.17 -10.97 -21.38
CA LEU A 221 20.33 -11.29 -20.59
C LEU A 221 20.70 -10.05 -19.79
N LEU A 222 20.52 -10.10 -18.48
CA LEU A 222 20.76 -9.01 -17.54
C LEU A 222 22.06 -9.27 -16.80
N ARG A 223 22.93 -8.26 -16.68
CA ARG A 223 24.24 -8.40 -16.05
C ARG A 223 24.54 -7.28 -15.08
N ASP A 224 25.12 -7.62 -13.95
CA ASP A 224 25.75 -6.69 -13.03
C ASP A 224 27.28 -6.97 -12.95
N PHE A 225 27.93 -6.46 -11.91
CA PHE A 225 29.36 -6.68 -11.70
C PHE A 225 29.70 -8.07 -11.12
N THR A 226 28.71 -8.79 -10.59
CA THR A 226 28.87 -10.10 -9.95
C THR A 226 28.51 -11.27 -10.84
N GLY A 227 27.59 -11.09 -11.79
CA GLY A 227 27.10 -12.19 -12.62
C GLY A 227 26.17 -11.76 -13.74
N GLU A 228 25.64 -12.75 -14.44
CA GLU A 228 24.71 -12.58 -15.55
C GLU A 228 23.57 -13.60 -15.43
N MET A 229 22.34 -13.17 -15.68
CA MET A 229 21.16 -14.03 -15.63
C MET A 229 20.21 -13.79 -16.79
N ARG A 230 19.44 -14.82 -17.12
CA ARG A 230 18.36 -14.71 -18.10
C ARG A 230 17.06 -14.34 -17.40
N VAL A 231 16.47 -13.21 -17.77
CA VAL A 231 15.14 -12.79 -17.30
C VAL A 231 14.12 -13.05 -18.39
N VAL A 232 13.04 -13.75 -18.04
CA VAL A 232 11.99 -14.17 -18.98
C VAL A 232 10.69 -13.45 -18.68
N PHE A 233 10.14 -12.79 -19.69
CA PHE A 233 8.89 -12.05 -19.63
C PHE A 233 7.82 -12.80 -20.41
N TRP A 234 6.66 -12.99 -19.80
CA TRP A 234 5.54 -13.74 -20.38
C TRP A 234 4.37 -12.82 -20.70
N ASN A 235 3.70 -13.10 -21.83
CA ASN A 235 2.46 -12.45 -22.25
C ASN A 235 2.57 -10.92 -22.24
N ASN A 236 1.69 -10.23 -21.51
CA ASN A 236 1.68 -8.77 -21.38
C ASN A 236 3.01 -8.19 -20.88
N LYS A 237 3.75 -8.92 -20.02
CA LYS A 237 5.08 -8.48 -19.59
C LYS A 237 6.10 -8.45 -20.73
N ALA A 238 5.93 -9.28 -21.76
CA ALA A 238 6.77 -9.21 -22.94
C ALA A 238 6.38 -8.06 -23.89
N ASP A 239 5.15 -7.52 -23.79
CA ASP A 239 4.75 -6.28 -24.48
C ASP A 239 5.35 -5.04 -23.80
N GLU A 240 5.39 -5.02 -22.46
CA GLU A 240 5.96 -3.91 -21.67
C GLU A 240 7.43 -3.64 -22.00
N ILE A 241 8.19 -4.66 -22.40
CA ILE A 241 9.63 -4.55 -22.76
C ILE A 241 9.87 -4.56 -24.28
N LYS A 242 8.89 -4.17 -25.09
CA LYS A 242 9.02 -4.20 -26.57
C LYS A 242 10.16 -3.30 -27.06
N ASP A 243 10.32 -2.12 -26.45
CA ASP A 243 11.28 -1.08 -26.84
C ASP A 243 12.63 -1.17 -26.13
N LEU A 244 12.79 -2.14 -25.23
CA LEU A 244 14.02 -2.38 -24.47
C LEU A 244 15.16 -2.82 -25.40
N LYS A 245 16.35 -2.26 -25.20
CA LYS A 245 17.55 -2.45 -26.03
C LYS A 245 18.75 -2.85 -25.18
N ARG A 246 19.79 -3.32 -25.86
CA ARG A 246 21.11 -3.56 -25.25
C ARG A 246 21.65 -2.22 -24.73
N GLY A 247 22.12 -2.21 -23.49
CA GLY A 247 22.65 -1.03 -22.80
C GLY A 247 21.68 -0.36 -21.83
N ASP A 248 20.39 -0.66 -21.91
CA ASP A 248 19.39 -0.16 -20.97
C ASP A 248 19.58 -0.77 -19.56
N TYR A 249 19.08 -0.11 -18.52
CA TYR A 249 19.15 -0.54 -17.11
C TYR A 249 17.82 -0.34 -16.37
#